data_AF-A0A3D3NQ00-F1
#
_entry.id   AF-A0A3D3NQ00-F1
#
_cell.length_a   1.000
_cell.length_b   1.000
_cell.length_c   1.000
_cell.angle_alpha   90.00
_cell.angle_beta   90.00
_cell.angle_gamma   90.00
#
_symmetry.space_group_name_H-M   'P 1'
#
loop_
_entity.id
_entity.type
_entity.pdbx_description
1 polymer ?
#
loop_
_entity_poly.entity_id
_entity_poly.type
_entity_poly.pdbx_seq_one_letter_code
_entity_poly.pdbx_strand_id
1 'polypeptide(L)'
;MIQIVFNEISAAELSRLPTQIQFQLLEALNIQPADVDDAALSRRFGVLERAGKKIYRCRAGDHRIYFALADGDVRVHRVLHKNTLADFLYRSNLPGGGEDDALSQSKNFWMLIDEGASTLKQRR
;
A
#
# COMPACT_ATOMS: atom_id res chain seq x y z
N MET A 1 -10.61 -2.11 18.83
CA MET A 1 -9.66 -3.12 18.32
C MET A 1 -9.56 -2.89 16.84
N ILE A 2 -8.35 -2.85 16.28
CA ILE A 2 -8.17 -2.61 14.84
C ILE A 2 -7.81 -3.92 14.16
N GLN A 3 -8.30 -4.13 12.95
CA GLN A 3 -7.92 -5.29 12.15
C GLN A 3 -7.04 -4.85 10.98
N ILE A 4 -5.98 -5.61 10.73
CA ILE A 4 -5.19 -5.50 9.52
C ILE A 4 -5.68 -6.59 8.58
N VAL A 5 -6.38 -6.18 7.53
CA VAL A 5 -7.03 -7.08 6.58
C VAL A 5 -6.23 -7.11 5.30
N PHE A 6 -5.72 -8.29 4.95
CA PHE A 6 -5.10 -8.56 3.66
C PHE A 6 -6.16 -9.11 2.70
N ASN A 7 -6.19 -8.55 1.49
CA ASN A 7 -6.96 -9.12 0.39
C ASN A 7 -6.21 -10.32 -0.22
N GLU A 8 -6.88 -11.09 -1.08
CA GLU A 8 -6.31 -12.30 -1.69
C GLU A 8 -5.01 -12.05 -2.46
N ILE A 9 -4.94 -10.94 -3.20
CA ILE A 9 -3.74 -10.53 -3.95
C ILE A 9 -2.62 -10.17 -2.96
N SER A 10 -2.88 -9.29 -2.01
CA SER A 10 -1.86 -8.86 -1.03
C SER A 10 -1.39 -10.00 -0.13
N ALA A 11 -2.28 -10.94 0.20
CA ALA A 11 -1.93 -12.14 0.97
C ALA A 11 -1.06 -13.09 0.14
N ALA A 12 -1.36 -13.26 -1.15
CA ALA A 12 -0.53 -14.03 -2.06
C ALA A 12 0.82 -13.36 -2.34
N GLU A 13 0.86 -12.04 -2.45
CA GLU A 13 2.09 -11.25 -2.59
C GLU A 13 2.98 -11.42 -1.35
N LEU A 14 2.41 -11.33 -0.15
CA LEU A 14 3.13 -11.54 1.11
C LEU A 14 3.62 -12.99 1.26
N SER A 15 2.77 -13.99 0.99
CA SER A 15 3.09 -15.40 1.24
C SER A 15 4.20 -15.95 0.33
N ARG A 16 4.43 -15.31 -0.82
CA ARG A 16 5.52 -15.64 -1.74
C ARG A 16 6.89 -15.13 -1.27
N LEU A 17 6.93 -14.26 -0.27
CA LEU A 17 8.17 -13.70 0.25
C LEU A 17 8.84 -14.65 1.25
N PRO A 18 10.17 -14.60 1.42
CA PRO A 18 10.84 -15.31 2.49
C PRO A 18 10.29 -14.92 3.86
N THR A 19 10.17 -15.87 4.78
CA THR A 19 9.60 -15.67 6.12
C THR A 19 10.19 -14.46 6.86
N GLN A 20 11.50 -14.24 6.74
CA GLN A 20 12.16 -13.10 7.36
C GLN A 20 11.68 -11.75 6.81
N ILE A 21 11.42 -11.66 5.50
CA ILE A 21 10.87 -10.46 4.88
C ILE A 21 9.41 -10.28 5.30
N GLN A 22 8.64 -11.36 5.43
CA GLN A 22 7.27 -11.29 5.93
C GLN A 22 7.24 -10.68 7.35
N PHE A 23 8.12 -11.12 8.25
CA PHE A 23 8.23 -10.53 9.59
C PHE A 23 8.62 -9.04 9.55
N GLN A 24 9.62 -8.68 8.75
CA GLN A 24 10.02 -7.28 8.58
C GLN A 24 8.86 -6.40 8.08
N LEU A 25 8.03 -6.92 7.17
CA LEU A 25 6.86 -6.21 6.66
C LEU A 25 5.81 -6.00 7.75
N LEU A 26 5.55 -7.01 8.58
CA LEU A 26 4.59 -6.91 9.68
C LEU A 26 5.09 -5.95 10.77
N GLU A 27 6.39 -5.98 11.10
CA GLU A 27 7.03 -5.05 12.03
C GLU A 27 6.99 -3.61 11.53
N ALA A 28 7.27 -3.39 10.23
CA ALA A 28 7.22 -2.06 9.64
C ALA A 28 5.79 -1.52 9.58
N LEU A 29 4.79 -2.39 9.42
CA LEU A 29 3.40 -1.99 9.44
C LEU A 29 3.01 -1.52 10.84
N ASN A 30 3.26 -2.33 11.89
CA ASN A 30 2.98 -2.08 13.32
C ASN A 30 2.14 -0.80 13.61
N ILE A 31 0.88 -0.85 13.17
CA ILE A 31 -0.12 0.21 13.36
C ILE A 31 -0.81 -0.11 14.69
N GLN A 32 -0.81 0.84 15.62
CA GLN A 32 -1.56 0.70 16.85
C GLN A 32 -2.95 1.32 16.70
N PRO A 33 -3.93 0.94 17.53
CA PRO A 33 -5.26 1.55 17.49
C PRO A 33 -5.25 3.08 17.61
N ALA A 34 -4.28 3.63 18.36
CA ALA A 34 -4.09 5.08 18.50
C ALA A 34 -3.54 5.76 17.22
N ASP A 35 -2.97 4.98 16.29
CA ASP A 35 -2.44 5.46 15.02
C ASP A 35 -3.50 5.45 13.89
N VAL A 36 -4.71 4.93 14.13
CA VAL A 36 -5.81 4.88 13.13
C VAL A 36 -6.50 6.24 13.03
N ASP A 37 -5.69 7.26 12.73
CA ASP A 37 -6.09 8.60 12.40
C ASP A 37 -5.25 9.07 11.22
N ASP A 38 -5.89 9.76 10.28
CA ASP A 38 -5.26 10.26 9.06
C ASP A 38 -4.04 11.16 9.38
N ALA A 39 -4.14 11.98 10.43
CA ALA A 39 -3.06 12.85 10.86
C ALA A 39 -1.87 12.08 11.47
N ALA A 40 -2.12 10.96 12.15
CA ALA A 40 -1.08 10.11 12.70
C ALA A 40 -0.38 9.29 11.61
N LEU A 41 -1.15 8.71 10.69
CA LEU A 41 -0.61 7.90 9.60
C LEU A 41 0.20 8.74 8.60
N SER A 42 -0.28 9.92 8.22
CA SER A 42 0.42 10.81 7.29
C SER A 42 1.79 11.28 7.80
N ARG A 43 2.02 11.24 9.11
CA ARG A 43 3.34 11.53 9.71
C ARG A 43 4.30 10.34 9.66
N ARG A 44 3.77 9.11 9.68
CA ARG A 44 4.57 7.86 9.72
C ARG A 44 4.77 7.24 8.34
N PHE A 45 3.84 7.46 7.42
CA PHE A 45 3.77 6.79 6.13
C PHE A 45 3.69 7.79 4.98
N GLY A 46 4.16 7.38 3.80
CA GLY A 46 3.96 8.17 2.59
C GLY A 46 2.47 8.21 2.24
N VAL A 47 1.98 9.37 1.80
CA VAL A 47 0.57 9.55 1.41
C VAL A 47 0.50 9.70 -0.10
N LEU A 48 -0.37 8.91 -0.73
CA LEU A 48 -0.71 9.06 -2.14
C LEU A 48 -2.20 9.35 -2.24
N GLU A 49 -2.53 10.43 -2.93
CA GLU A 49 -3.92 10.85 -3.10
C GLU A 49 -4.23 11.09 -4.57
N ARG A 50 -5.35 10.53 -5.03
CA ARG A 50 -5.86 10.77 -6.37
C ARG A 50 -7.37 10.71 -6.40
N ALA A 51 -7.99 11.73 -6.99
CA ALA A 51 -9.44 11.79 -7.22
C ALA A 51 -10.26 11.48 -5.95
N GLY A 52 -9.81 11.99 -4.79
CA GLY A 52 -10.45 11.78 -3.48
C GLY A 52 -10.19 10.40 -2.84
N LYS A 53 -9.43 9.51 -3.48
CA LYS A 53 -8.93 8.28 -2.85
C LYS A 53 -7.58 8.54 -2.21
N LYS A 54 -7.47 8.24 -0.92
CA LYS A 54 -6.22 8.33 -0.16
C LYS A 54 -5.72 6.93 0.17
N ILE A 55 -4.44 6.67 -0.13
CA ILE A 55 -3.75 5.45 0.29
C ILE A 55 -2.43 5.83 0.96
N TYR A 56 -2.00 4.96 1.87
CA TYR A 56 -0.77 5.09 2.61
C TYR A 56 0.25 4.08 2.10
N ARG A 57 1.51 4.48 2.10
CA ARG A 57 2.66 3.65 1.73
C ARG A 57 3.59 3.49 2.91
N CYS A 58 3.71 2.25 3.40
CA CYS A 58 4.77 1.86 4.33
C CYS A 58 5.98 1.33 3.56
N ARG A 59 7.18 1.76 3.96
CA ARG A 59 8.46 1.29 3.41
C ARG A 59 9.07 0.28 4.38
N ALA A 60 9.34 -0.93 3.90
CA ALA A 60 9.95 -2.01 4.67
C ALA A 60 11.14 -2.58 3.88
N GLY A 61 12.30 -1.96 4.06
CA GLY A 61 13.50 -2.25 3.25
C GLY A 61 13.21 -2.13 1.75
N ASP A 62 13.33 -3.24 1.03
CA ASP A 62 13.10 -3.30 -0.41
C ASP A 62 11.65 -3.53 -0.82
N HIS A 63 10.73 -3.64 0.14
CA HIS A 63 9.31 -3.82 -0.11
C HIS A 63 8.52 -2.59 0.31
N ARG A 64 7.35 -2.41 -0.30
CA ARG A 64 6.39 -1.35 -0.01
C ARG A 64 5.01 -1.97 0.20
N ILE A 65 4.35 -1.55 1.27
CA ILE A 65 2.97 -1.94 1.58
C ILE A 65 2.09 -0.75 1.24
N TYR A 66 1.08 -0.97 0.40
CA TYR A 66 0.05 0.01 0.10
C TYR A 66 -1.23 -0.39 0.80
N PHE A 67 -1.78 0.51 1.61
CA PHE A 67 -2.97 0.25 2.40
C PHE A 67 -3.86 1.49 2.52
N ALA A 68 -5.12 1.30 2.87
CA ALA A 68 -6.05 2.37 3.17
C ALA A 68 -6.73 2.13 4.52
N LEU A 69 -7.20 3.22 5.15
CA LEU A 69 -8.13 3.11 6.25
C LEU A 69 -9.55 2.99 5.71
N ALA A 70 -10.29 2.01 6.20
CA ALA A 70 -11.70 1.84 5.87
C ALA A 70 -12.45 1.27 7.06
N ASP A 71 -13.48 1.97 7.50
CA ASP A 71 -14.35 1.56 8.62
C ASP A 71 -13.59 1.34 9.94
N GLY A 72 -12.47 2.03 10.15
CA GLY A 72 -11.61 1.86 11.34
C GLY A 72 -10.61 0.71 11.24
N ASP A 73 -10.58 0.00 10.11
CA ASP A 73 -9.64 -1.07 9.82
C ASP A 73 -8.58 -0.66 8.78
N VAL A 74 -7.45 -1.35 8.84
CA VAL A 74 -6.35 -1.20 7.88
C VAL A 74 -6.53 -2.23 6.77
N ARG A 75 -6.82 -1.79 5.56
CA ARG A 75 -6.97 -2.65 4.39
C ARG A 75 -5.72 -2.61 3.54
N VAL A 76 -4.97 -3.71 3.52
CA VAL A 76 -3.79 -3.83 2.66
C VAL A 76 -4.25 -4.13 1.23
N HIS A 77 -3.84 -3.27 0.30
CA HIS A 77 -4.15 -3.39 -1.11
C HIS A 77 -3.08 -4.18 -1.86
N ARG A 78 -1.79 -3.89 -1.63
CA ARG A 78 -0.67 -4.56 -2.30
C ARG A 78 0.60 -4.58 -1.45
N VAL A 79 1.44 -5.59 -1.67
CA VAL A 79 2.80 -5.73 -1.15
C VAL A 79 3.75 -5.87 -2.33
N LEU A 80 4.54 -4.85 -2.62
CA LEU A 80 5.35 -4.77 -3.84
C LEU A 80 6.83 -4.56 -3.55
N HIS A 81 7.70 -5.10 -4.41
CA HIS A 81 9.11 -4.78 -4.38
C HIS A 81 9.38 -3.39 -4.97
N LYS A 82 10.46 -2.73 -4.53
CA LYS A 82 10.87 -1.40 -5.02
C LYS A 82 11.08 -1.34 -6.52
N ASN A 83 11.67 -2.40 -7.07
CA ASN A 83 11.98 -2.47 -8.48
C ASN A 83 10.70 -2.56 -9.31
N THR A 84 9.71 -3.34 -8.87
CA THR A 84 8.38 -3.42 -9.52
C THR A 84 7.76 -2.03 -9.67
N LEU A 85 7.91 -1.18 -8.65
CA LEU A 85 7.42 0.19 -8.66
C LEU A 85 8.19 1.09 -9.63
N ALA A 86 9.52 1.00 -9.64
CA ALA A 86 10.38 1.71 -10.57
C ALA A 86 10.08 1.31 -12.02
N ASP A 87 9.89 0.01 -12.29
CA ASP A 87 9.44 -0.52 -13.57
C ASP A 87 8.09 0.08 -14.00
N PHE A 88 7.14 0.22 -13.06
CA PHE A 88 5.85 0.87 -13.35
C PHE A 88 5.99 2.35 -13.70
N LEU A 89 6.81 3.10 -12.95
CA LEU A 89 7.04 4.52 -13.20
C LEU A 89 7.76 4.75 -14.53
N TYR A 90 8.78 3.93 -14.82
CA TYR A 90 9.51 3.95 -16.09
C TYR A 90 8.58 3.71 -17.28
N ARG A 91 7.69 2.71 -17.19
CA ARG A 91 6.69 2.42 -18.23
C ARG A 91 5.60 3.49 -18.34
N SER A 92 5.40 4.32 -17.31
CA SER A 92 4.37 5.37 -17.29
C SER A 92 4.84 6.69 -17.89
N ASN A 93 6.10 6.78 -18.35
CA ASN A 93 6.70 7.96 -18.99
C ASN A 93 6.52 9.26 -18.17
N LEU A 94 6.68 9.17 -16.84
CA LEU A 94 6.49 10.29 -15.92
C LEU A 94 7.80 11.07 -15.74
N PRO A 95 7.80 12.41 -15.91
CA PRO A 95 8.97 13.24 -15.68
C PRO A 95 9.32 13.32 -14.18
N GLY A 96 10.62 13.33 -13.87
CA GLY A 96 11.20 13.12 -12.54
C GLY A 96 10.81 14.13 -11.43
N GLY A 97 9.60 13.98 -10.88
CA GLY A 97 9.22 14.44 -9.55
C GLY A 97 9.46 13.37 -8.47
N GLY A 98 9.17 13.68 -7.20
CA GLY A 98 9.26 12.71 -6.10
C GLY A 98 8.45 11.43 -6.40
N GLU A 99 8.93 10.29 -5.91
CA GLU A 99 8.34 8.96 -6.16
C GLU A 99 6.81 8.95 -5.88
N ASP A 100 6.37 9.69 -4.86
CA ASP A 100 4.95 9.80 -4.47
C ASP A 100 4.10 10.61 -5.46
N ASP A 101 4.62 11.71 -5.97
CA ASP A 101 3.94 12.52 -6.98
C ASP A 101 3.78 11.73 -8.27
N ALA A 102 4.84 11.05 -8.70
CA ALA A 102 4.81 10.24 -9.91
C ALA A 102 3.77 9.10 -9.79
N LEU A 103 3.76 8.38 -8.68
CA LEU A 103 2.79 7.30 -8.47
C LEU A 103 1.35 7.81 -8.37
N SER A 104 1.14 8.95 -7.72
CA SER A 104 -0.18 9.57 -7.61
C SER A 104 -0.75 9.93 -9.00
N GLN A 105 0.09 10.29 -9.97
CA GLN A 105 -0.34 10.59 -11.34
C GLN A 105 -0.53 9.34 -12.24
N SER A 106 0.16 8.22 -11.96
CA SER A 106 0.14 7.03 -12.83
C SER A 106 -1.23 6.32 -12.86
N LYS A 107 -1.91 6.28 -14.01
CA LYS A 107 -3.18 5.54 -14.19
C LYS A 107 -3.04 4.05 -13.91
N ASN A 108 -1.96 3.44 -14.41
CA ASN A 108 -1.72 1.99 -14.27
C ASN A 108 -1.52 1.58 -12.81
N PHE A 109 -0.82 2.41 -12.03
CA PHE A 109 -0.65 2.16 -10.60
C PHE A 109 -1.99 2.14 -9.86
N TRP A 110 -2.87 3.13 -10.10
CA TRP A 110 -4.16 3.17 -9.44
C TRP A 110 -5.11 2.05 -9.88
N MET A 111 -5.04 1.61 -11.14
CA MET A 111 -5.79 0.42 -11.60
C MET A 111 -5.38 -0.84 -10.82
N LEU A 112 -4.08 -1.00 -10.54
CA LEU A 112 -3.53 -2.10 -9.78
C LEU A 112 -3.92 -2.04 -8.29
N ILE A 113 -3.94 -0.85 -7.69
CA ILE A 113 -4.46 -0.65 -6.32
C ILE A 113 -5.96 -0.97 -6.27
N ASP A 114 -6.73 -0.49 -7.26
CA ASP A 114 -8.17 -0.70 -7.33
C ASP A 114 -8.53 -2.18 -7.54
N GLU A 115 -7.72 -2.94 -8.27
CA GLU A 115 -7.85 -4.39 -8.40
C GLU A 115 -7.75 -5.08 -7.03
N GLY A 116 -6.73 -4.73 -6.24
CA GLY A 116 -6.57 -5.23 -4.87
C GLY A 116 -7.69 -4.75 -3.93
N ALA A 117 -8.18 -3.53 -4.09
CA ALA A 117 -9.32 -3.02 -3.32
C ALA A 117 -10.63 -3.74 -3.66
N SER A 118 -10.80 -4.19 -4.90
CA SER A 118 -12.05 -4.80 -5.38
C SER A 118 -12.23 -6.24 -4.90
N THR A 119 -11.14 -6.99 -4.73
CA THR A 119 -11.17 -8.34 -4.15
C THR A 119 -11.60 -8.34 -2.67
N LEU A 120 -11.41 -7.22 -1.94
CA LEU A 120 -11.96 -7.04 -0.58
C LEU A 120 -13.47 -6.86 -0.56
N LYS A 121 -14.07 -6.34 -1.64
CA LYS A 121 -15.51 -6.03 -1.70
C LYS A 121 -16.39 -7.27 -1.97
N GLN A 122 -15.83 -8.36 -2.49
CA GLN A 122 -16.60 -9.55 -2.88
C GLN A 122 -17.03 -10.46 -1.72
N ARG A 123 -16.60 -10.21 -0.48
CA ARG A 123 -16.96 -11.03 0.69
C ARG A 123 -18.14 -10.46 1.49
N ARG A 124 -19.18 -9.96 0.80
CA ARG A 124 -20.48 -9.64 1.42
C ARG A 124 -21.53 -10.65 1.05
#